data_AF-W4MGA5-F1
#
_entry.id   AF-W4MGA5-F1
#
_cell.length_a   1.000
_cell.length_b   1.000
_cell.length_c   1.000
_cell.angle_alpha   90.00
_cell.angle_beta   90.00
_cell.angle_gamma   90.00
#
_symmetry.space_group_name_H-M   'P 1'
#
loop_
_entity.id
_entity.type
_entity.pdbx_description
1 polymer ?
#
loop_
_entity_poly.entity_id
_entity_poly.type
_entity_poly.pdbx_seq_one_letter_code
_entity_poly.pdbx_strand_id
1 'polypeptide(L)'
;MSRAEREIDTLDAQVARSDFWDNVDEAQDVLKRRSQLQVPLDRWGKLTTQVQDARGLFELAEEEQDAEVLQEVMVEVSKLALEVDHFELESMLSGDMDGANAIVEIHPGAGGTESQDWAEMLMRMYIRWAETHGYT
;
A
#
# COMPACT_ATOMS: atom_id res chain seq x y z
N MET A 1 7.54 -10.30 -17.31
CA MET A 1 8.08 -9.16 -16.58
C MET A 1 7.25 -7.91 -16.82
N SER A 2 6.75 -7.30 -15.75
CA SER A 2 6.04 -6.02 -15.77
C SER A 2 6.99 -4.87 -16.14
N ARG A 3 6.45 -3.68 -16.45
CA ARG A 3 7.26 -2.48 -16.70
C ARG A 3 8.09 -2.09 -15.47
N ALA A 4 7.49 -2.20 -14.27
CA ALA A 4 8.14 -1.87 -13.01
C ALA A 4 9.35 -2.77 -12.73
N GLU A 5 9.23 -4.09 -12.98
CA GLU A 5 10.35 -5.03 -12.79
C GLU A 5 11.55 -4.69 -13.69
N ARG A 6 11.31 -4.33 -14.95
CA ARG A 6 12.40 -3.91 -15.86
C ARG A 6 13.06 -2.60 -15.44
N GLU A 7 12.28 -1.68 -14.86
CA GLU A 7 12.80 -0.42 -14.35
C GLU A 7 13.67 -0.67 -13.11
N ILE A 8 13.25 -1.55 -12.20
CA ILE A 8 14.07 -1.96 -11.06
C ILE A 8 15.37 -2.61 -11.51
N ASP A 9 15.35 -3.54 -12.47
CA ASP A 9 16.58 -4.17 -13.00
C ASP A 9 17.54 -3.11 -13.58
N THR A 10 17.00 -2.08 -14.22
CA THR A 10 17.80 -0.97 -14.76
C THR A 10 18.41 -0.14 -13.64
N LEU A 11 17.63 0.17 -12.59
CA LEU A 11 18.12 0.91 -11.41
C LEU A 11 19.15 0.08 -10.63
N ASP A 12 18.96 -1.24 -10.51
CA ASP A 12 19.92 -2.15 -9.88
C ASP A 12 21.25 -2.19 -10.63
N ALA A 13 21.21 -2.19 -11.97
CA ALA A 13 22.41 -2.07 -12.79
C ALA A 13 23.14 -0.73 -12.58
N GLN A 14 22.40 0.37 -12.33
CA GLN A 14 23.00 1.66 -11.99
C GLN A 14 23.66 1.64 -10.60
N VAL A 15 22.96 1.09 -9.59
CA VAL A 15 23.46 0.94 -8.21
C VAL A 15 24.74 0.09 -8.16
N ALA A 16 24.88 -0.89 -9.06
CA ALA A 16 26.06 -1.76 -9.14
C ALA A 16 27.30 -1.10 -9.77
N ARG A 17 27.19 0.11 -10.33
CA ARG A 17 28.34 0.82 -10.91
C ARG A 17 29.30 1.30 -9.83
N SER A 18 30.60 1.26 -10.12
CA SER A 18 31.65 1.69 -9.17
C SER A 18 31.61 3.18 -8.84
N ASP A 19 31.09 4.00 -9.75
CA ASP A 19 30.97 5.46 -9.63
C ASP A 19 29.60 5.91 -9.10
N PHE A 20 28.71 4.97 -8.73
CA PHE A 20 27.36 5.29 -8.27
C PHE A 20 27.35 6.24 -7.06
N TRP A 21 28.33 6.10 -6.16
CA TRP A 21 28.44 6.90 -4.94
C TRP A 21 29.18 8.23 -5.12
N ASP A 22 29.66 8.54 -6.33
CA ASP A 22 30.37 9.79 -6.61
C ASP A 22 29.43 11.02 -6.52
N ASN A 23 28.13 10.81 -6.76
CA ASN A 23 27.08 11.81 -6.59
C ASN A 23 26.00 11.30 -5.63
N VAL A 24 26.09 11.76 -4.37
CA VAL A 24 25.21 11.31 -3.29
C VAL A 24 23.74 11.68 -3.54
N ASP A 25 23.46 12.84 -4.13
CA ASP A 25 22.08 13.29 -4.37
C ASP A 25 21.39 12.42 -5.43
N GLU A 26 22.08 12.12 -6.52
CA GLU A 26 21.59 11.23 -7.58
C GLU A 26 21.43 9.78 -7.07
N ALA A 27 22.38 9.31 -6.25
CA ALA A 27 22.28 8.01 -5.62
C ALA A 27 21.03 7.88 -4.73
N GLN A 28 20.69 8.93 -3.97
CA GLN A 28 19.48 8.96 -3.15
C GLN A 28 18.21 8.90 -4.00
N ASP A 29 18.14 9.64 -5.10
CA ASP A 29 16.98 9.64 -6.00
C ASP A 29 16.78 8.26 -6.67
N VAL A 30 17.86 7.62 -7.12
CA VAL A 30 17.82 6.27 -7.70
C VAL A 30 17.32 5.24 -6.67
N LEU A 31 17.86 5.26 -5.45
CA LEU A 31 17.45 4.34 -4.38
C LEU A 31 16.00 4.59 -3.96
N LYS A 32 15.57 5.84 -3.89
CA LYS A 32 14.19 6.22 -3.59
C LYS A 32 13.24 5.69 -4.65
N ARG A 33 13.54 5.92 -5.93
CA ARG A 33 12.72 5.44 -7.05
C ARG A 33 12.64 3.91 -7.06
N ARG A 34 13.77 3.23 -6.85
CA ARG A 34 13.82 1.77 -6.74
C ARG A 34 12.90 1.27 -5.62
N SER A 35 13.00 1.87 -4.43
CA SER A 35 12.17 1.53 -3.28
C SER A 35 10.67 1.72 -3.57
N GLN A 36 10.30 2.84 -4.18
CA GLN A 36 8.91 3.15 -4.56
C GLN A 36 8.32 2.11 -5.52
N LEU A 37 9.13 1.51 -6.39
CA LEU A 37 8.69 0.44 -7.30
C LEU A 37 8.71 -0.94 -6.65
N GLN A 38 9.69 -1.21 -5.78
CA GLN A 38 9.85 -2.51 -5.14
C GLN A 38 8.73 -2.80 -4.13
N VAL A 39 8.35 -1.81 -3.33
CA VAL A 39 7.32 -1.96 -2.29
C VAL A 39 5.99 -2.53 -2.84
N PRO A 40 5.37 -1.95 -3.89
CA PRO A 40 4.13 -2.49 -4.44
C PRO A 40 4.32 -3.87 -5.10
N LEU A 41 5.47 -4.15 -5.72
CA LEU A 41 5.76 -5.47 -6.29
C LEU A 41 5.88 -6.55 -5.22
N ASP A 42 6.57 -6.26 -4.11
CA ASP A 42 6.68 -7.18 -2.98
C ASP A 42 5.31 -7.45 -2.36
N ARG A 43 4.48 -6.42 -2.23
CA ARG A 43 3.10 -6.56 -1.74
C ARG A 43 2.24 -7.40 -2.68
N TRP A 44 2.32 -7.16 -3.99
CA TRP A 44 1.65 -7.98 -4.99
C TRP A 44 2.07 -9.45 -4.93
N GLY A 45 3.37 -9.71 -4.79
CA GLY A 45 3.91 -11.05 -4.62
C GLY A 45 3.34 -11.74 -3.37
N LYS A 46 3.31 -11.04 -2.23
CA LYS A 46 2.74 -11.57 -0.98
C LYS A 46 1.25 -11.91 -1.13
N LEU A 47 0.44 -10.99 -1.66
CA LEU A 47 -1.00 -11.21 -1.89
C LEU A 47 -1.22 -12.41 -2.82
N THR A 48 -0.42 -12.52 -3.88
CA THR A 48 -0.48 -13.65 -4.81
C THR A 48 -0.21 -14.98 -4.10
N THR A 49 0.83 -15.05 -3.28
CA THR A 49 1.15 -16.25 -2.48
C THR A 49 0.03 -16.58 -1.51
N GLN A 50 -0.49 -15.60 -0.77
CA GLN A 50 -1.58 -15.83 0.19
C GLN A 50 -2.85 -16.36 -0.49
N VAL A 51 -3.19 -15.85 -1.68
CA VAL A 51 -4.32 -16.36 -2.47
C VAL A 51 -4.08 -17.80 -2.92
N GLN A 52 -2.85 -18.13 -3.33
CA GLN A 52 -2.49 -19.49 -3.72
C GLN A 52 -2.56 -20.46 -2.53
N ASP A 53 -2.06 -20.05 -1.37
CA ASP A 53 -2.11 -20.83 -0.14
C ASP A 53 -3.56 -21.06 0.33
N ALA A 54 -4.38 -20.00 0.33
CA ALA A 54 -5.80 -20.10 0.69
C ALA A 54 -6.57 -21.02 -0.27
N ARG A 55 -6.24 -20.98 -1.56
CA ARG A 55 -6.81 -21.90 -2.55
C ARG A 55 -6.39 -23.34 -2.30
N GLY A 56 -5.10 -23.60 -2.03
CA GLY A 56 -4.63 -24.94 -1.71
C GLY A 56 -5.30 -25.51 -0.45
N LEU A 57 -5.47 -24.67 0.57
CA LEU A 57 -6.18 -25.06 1.79
C LEU A 57 -7.67 -25.31 1.55
N PHE A 58 -8.33 -24.52 0.70
CA PHE A 58 -9.70 -24.76 0.27
C PHE A 58 -9.84 -26.14 -0.40
N GLU A 59 -8.99 -26.42 -1.40
CA GLU A 59 -9.03 -27.67 -2.16
C GLU A 59 -8.83 -28.88 -1.23
N LEU A 60 -7.87 -28.81 -0.29
CA LEU A 60 -7.66 -29.86 0.71
C LEU A 60 -8.87 -30.05 1.64
N ALA A 61 -9.42 -28.96 2.16
CA ALA A 61 -10.56 -29.02 3.09
C ALA A 61 -11.84 -29.53 2.40
N GLU A 62 -12.03 -29.21 1.12
CA GLU A 62 -13.13 -29.75 0.31
C GLU A 62 -12.98 -31.27 0.10
N GLU A 63 -11.77 -31.74 -0.22
CA GLU A 63 -11.47 -33.16 -0.38
C GLU A 63 -11.68 -33.96 0.92
N GLU A 64 -11.26 -33.40 2.06
CA GLU A 64 -11.39 -34.03 3.38
C GLU A 64 -12.78 -33.85 4.03
N GLN A 65 -13.66 -33.05 3.40
CA GLN A 65 -14.98 -32.66 3.93
C GLN A 65 -14.89 -31.99 5.32
N ASP A 66 -13.83 -31.23 5.57
CA ASP A 66 -13.60 -30.52 6.83
C ASP A 66 -14.32 -29.17 6.83
N ALA A 67 -15.51 -29.15 7.43
CA ALA A 67 -16.35 -27.96 7.51
C ALA A 67 -15.76 -26.84 8.39
N GLU A 68 -14.93 -27.17 9.38
CA GLU A 68 -14.31 -26.18 10.27
C GLU A 68 -13.22 -25.43 9.50
N VAL A 69 -12.35 -26.16 8.80
CA VAL A 69 -11.30 -25.57 7.97
C VAL A 69 -11.90 -24.77 6.81
N LEU A 70 -12.96 -25.26 6.16
CA LEU A 70 -13.68 -24.49 5.12
C LEU A 70 -14.19 -23.14 5.65
N GLN A 71 -14.66 -23.10 6.90
CA GLN A 71 -15.13 -21.86 7.51
C GLN A 71 -13.98 -20.88 7.78
N GLU A 72 -12.82 -21.38 8.25
CA GLU A 72 -11.62 -20.57 8.44
C GLU A 72 -11.13 -19.98 7.12
N VAL A 73 -11.08 -20.79 6.05
CA VAL A 73 -10.70 -20.35 4.71
C VAL A 73 -11.62 -19.24 4.20
N MET A 74 -12.94 -19.35 4.39
CA MET A 74 -13.87 -18.30 3.98
C MET A 74 -13.62 -16.96 4.68
N VAL A 75 -13.29 -16.99 5.97
CA VAL A 75 -12.94 -15.78 6.73
C VAL A 75 -11.66 -15.17 6.19
N GLU A 76 -10.65 -15.98 5.91
CA GLU A 76 -9.36 -15.49 5.40
C GLU A 76 -9.46 -14.92 3.99
N VAL A 77 -10.19 -15.60 3.10
CA VAL A 77 -10.47 -15.10 1.73
C VAL A 77 -11.23 -13.78 1.78
N SER A 78 -12.14 -13.60 2.73
CA SER A 78 -12.87 -12.33 2.89
C SER A 78 -11.96 -11.17 3.28
N LYS A 79 -10.95 -11.43 4.12
CA LYS A 79 -9.92 -10.43 4.45
C LYS A 79 -9.01 -10.15 3.26
N LEU A 80 -8.53 -11.19 2.58
CA LEU A 80 -7.69 -11.05 1.39
C LEU A 80 -8.39 -10.25 0.30
N ALA A 81 -9.69 -10.43 0.10
CA ALA A 81 -10.46 -9.63 -0.84
C ALA A 81 -10.40 -8.13 -0.52
N LEU A 82 -10.58 -7.75 0.76
CA LEU A 82 -10.46 -6.35 1.19
C LEU A 82 -9.04 -5.79 1.00
N GLU A 83 -8.01 -6.61 1.26
CA GLU A 83 -6.62 -6.20 1.05
C GLU A 83 -6.26 -6.01 -0.42
N VAL A 84 -6.79 -6.86 -1.30
CA VAL A 84 -6.65 -6.76 -2.75
C VAL A 84 -7.36 -5.51 -3.26
N ASP A 85 -8.59 -5.24 -2.81
CA ASP A 85 -9.34 -4.03 -3.20
C ASP A 85 -8.58 -2.76 -2.80
N HIS A 86 -7.99 -2.75 -1.59
CA HIS A 86 -7.16 -1.63 -1.12
C HIS A 86 -5.88 -1.47 -1.95
N PHE A 87 -5.23 -2.59 -2.30
CA PHE A 87 -4.05 -2.57 -3.15
C PHE A 87 -4.38 -2.09 -4.58
N GLU A 88 -5.54 -2.48 -5.11
CA GLU A 88 -6.01 -2.01 -6.41
C GLU A 88 -6.23 -0.49 -6.39
N LEU A 89 -6.92 0.02 -5.36
CA LEU A 89 -7.12 1.46 -5.18
C LEU A 89 -5.81 2.23 -5.13
N GLU A 90 -4.84 1.77 -4.33
CA GLU A 90 -3.50 2.38 -4.28
C GLU A 90 -2.80 2.34 -5.64
N SER A 91 -2.95 1.24 -6.38
CA SER A 91 -2.35 1.09 -7.71
C SER A 91 -2.94 2.07 -8.74
N MET A 92 -4.14 2.59 -8.51
CA MET A 92 -4.74 3.65 -9.33
C MET A 92 -4.16 5.04 -9.02
N LEU A 93 -3.50 5.23 -7.87
CA LEU A 93 -2.87 6.50 -7.47
C LEU A 93 -1.49 6.63 -8.13
N SER A 94 -1.50 7.09 -9.38
CA SER A 94 -0.29 7.24 -10.22
C SER A 94 0.14 8.68 -10.45
N GLY A 95 -0.39 9.64 -9.68
CA GLY A 95 -0.01 11.04 -9.74
C GLY A 95 1.39 11.28 -9.19
N ASP A 96 2.08 12.30 -9.72
CA ASP A 96 3.47 12.62 -9.33
C ASP A 96 3.66 12.88 -7.82
N MET A 97 2.59 13.32 -7.16
CA MET A 97 2.58 13.67 -5.73
C MET A 97 1.88 12.63 -4.86
N ASP A 98 1.36 11.54 -5.41
CA ASP A 98 0.58 10.55 -4.65
C ASP A 98 1.44 9.80 -3.62
N GLY A 99 2.74 9.70 -3.88
CA GLY A 99 3.72 9.17 -2.92
C GLY A 99 4.31 10.21 -1.95
N ALA A 100 3.85 11.47 -1.99
CA ALA A 100 4.31 12.53 -1.09
C ALA A 100 3.40 12.67 0.12
N ASN A 101 3.95 13.19 1.23
CA ASN A 101 3.14 13.51 2.40
C ASN A 101 2.13 14.60 2.07
N ALA A 102 0.86 14.39 2.43
CA ALA A 102 -0.17 15.40 2.32
C ALA A 102 -0.10 16.39 3.48
N ILE A 103 -0.27 17.69 3.19
CA ILE A 103 -0.50 18.72 4.20
C ILE A 103 -2.00 19.02 4.19
N VAL A 104 -2.68 18.80 5.32
CA VAL A 104 -4.12 19.03 5.45
C VAL A 104 -4.37 20.27 6.29
N GLU A 105 -5.09 21.23 5.73
CA GLU A 105 -5.54 22.43 6.42
C GLU A 105 -7.07 22.50 6.39
N ILE A 106 -7.70 22.73 7.54
CA ILE A 106 -9.17 22.78 7.67
C ILE A 106 -9.54 24.19 8.13
N HIS A 107 -10.21 24.92 7.24
CA HIS A 107 -10.73 26.27 7.52
C HIS A 107 -12.23 26.20 7.87
N PRO A 108 -12.67 26.75 9.01
CA PRO A 108 -14.10 26.86 9.30
C PRO A 108 -14.76 27.80 8.30
N GLY A 109 -15.93 27.39 7.79
CA GLY A 109 -16.74 28.22 6.90
C GLY A 109 -17.43 29.40 7.61
N ALA A 110 -18.30 30.09 6.89
CA ALA A 110 -19.15 31.12 7.48
C ALA A 110 -20.19 30.47 8.42
N GLY A 111 -20.28 30.97 9.66
CA GLY A 111 -21.22 30.44 10.67
C GLY A 111 -20.78 30.61 12.13
N GLY A 112 -19.62 31.21 12.39
CA GLY A 112 -19.19 31.53 13.75
C GLY A 112 -18.80 30.27 14.53
N THR A 113 -19.24 30.17 15.78
CA THR A 113 -18.84 29.07 16.69
C THR A 113 -19.23 27.68 16.17
N GLU A 114 -20.42 27.52 15.58
CA GLU A 114 -20.85 26.20 15.07
C GLU A 114 -19.95 25.69 13.94
N SER A 115 -19.48 26.59 13.07
CA SER A 115 -18.53 26.24 12.01
C SER A 115 -17.15 25.89 12.58
N GLN A 116 -16.75 26.50 13.69
CA GLN A 116 -15.50 26.17 14.38
C GLN A 116 -15.58 24.80 15.05
N ASP A 117 -16.68 24.50 15.75
CA ASP A 117 -16.91 23.19 16.37
C ASP A 117 -16.91 22.07 15.32
N TRP A 118 -17.52 22.32 14.16
CA TRP A 118 -17.50 21.37 13.05
C TRP A 118 -16.10 21.16 12.45
N ALA A 119 -15.34 22.24 12.24
CA ALA A 119 -13.95 22.14 11.78
C ALA A 119 -13.09 21.33 12.77
N GLU A 120 -13.30 21.53 14.08
CA GLU A 120 -12.63 20.75 15.12
C GLU A 120 -13.03 19.26 15.07
N MET A 121 -14.32 18.95 14.83
CA MET A 121 -14.79 17.58 14.64
C MET A 121 -14.11 16.91 13.43
N LEU A 122 -14.00 17.60 12.30
CA LEU A 122 -13.31 17.08 11.12
C LEU A 122 -11.82 16.88 11.37
N MET A 123 -11.17 17.81 12.07
CA MET A 123 -9.76 17.67 12.42
C MET A 123 -9.52 16.42 13.27
N ARG A 124 -10.33 16.18 14.30
CA ARG A 124 -10.25 14.96 15.11
C ARG A 124 -10.52 13.69 14.31
N MET A 125 -11.43 13.75 13.34
CA MET A 125 -11.73 12.63 12.44
C MET A 125 -10.50 12.24 11.60
N TYR A 126 -9.86 13.22 10.95
CA TYR A 126 -8.69 12.97 10.11
C TYR A 126 -7.46 12.54 10.91
N ILE A 127 -7.26 13.08 12.12
CA ILE A 127 -6.17 12.63 13.02
C ILE A 127 -6.35 11.14 13.35
N ARG A 128 -7.54 10.73 13.78
CA ARG A 128 -7.81 9.31 14.09
C ARG A 128 -7.66 8.40 12.88
N TRP A 129 -8.10 8.87 11.71
CA TRP A 129 -7.93 8.13 10.45
C TRP A 129 -6.44 7.94 10.13
N ALA A 130 -5.64 9.00 10.23
CA ALA A 130 -4.20 8.97 9.99
C ALA A 130 -3.50 7.99 10.95
N GLU A 131 -3.78 8.08 12.25
CA GLU A 131 -3.24 7.16 13.27
C GLU A 131 -3.60 5.70 12.98
N THR A 132 -4.85 5.43 12.60
CA THR A 132 -5.33 4.07 12.30
C THR A 132 -4.62 3.46 11.08
N HIS A 133 -4.24 4.30 10.11
CA HIS A 133 -3.53 3.87 8.90
C HIS A 133 -1.99 4.01 9.01
N GLY A 134 -1.47 4.33 10.20
CA GLY A 134 -0.03 4.40 10.46
C GLY A 134 0.67 5.65 9.93
N TYR A 135 -0.07 6.71 9.59
CA TYR A 135 0.47 8.01 9.19
C TYR A 135 0.79 8.88 10.42
N THR A 136 1.72 9.83 10.26
CA THR A 136 2.21 10.75 11.31
C THR A 136 1.85 12.20 11.03
#